data_AF-A0A3B9ZPF7-F1
#
_entry.id   AF-A0A3B9ZPF7-F1
#
_cell.length_a   1.000
_cell.length_b   1.000
_cell.length_c   1.000
_cell.angle_alpha   90.00
_cell.angle_beta   90.00
_cell.angle_gamma   90.00
#
_symmetry.space_group_name_H-M   'P 1'
#
loop_
_entity.id
_entity.type
_entity.pdbx_description
1 polymer ?
#
loop_
_entity_poly.entity_id
_entity_poly.type
_entity_poly.pdbx_seq_one_letter_code
_entity_poly.pdbx_strand_id
1 'polypeptide(L)' 'LGVPTIKMSDGPVGVRTYGSTTAYPAGILSASTWDADLVNKLGIALGKDARARGVHILLAPGMNIYRAPMC' A
#
# COMPACT_ATOMS: atom_id res chain seq x y z
N LEU A 1 -4.19 25.01 -18.72
CA LEU A 1 -2.84 24.63 -18.24
C LEU A 1 -2.42 23.20 -18.60
N GLY A 2 -3.31 22.30 -19.05
CA GLY A 2 -2.91 20.95 -19.50
C GLY A 2 -2.44 20.02 -18.38
N VAL A 3 -2.78 20.30 -17.13
CA VAL A 3 -2.39 19.49 -15.97
C VAL A 3 -3.30 18.27 -15.85
N PRO A 4 -2.76 17.05 -15.80
CA PRO A 4 -3.57 15.83 -15.70
C PRO A 4 -4.17 15.66 -14.29
N THR A 5 -5.30 14.96 -14.21
CA THR A 5 -5.92 14.59 -12.94
C THR A 5 -5.11 13.50 -12.24
N ILE A 6 -4.87 13.67 -10.93
CA ILE A 6 -4.20 12.68 -10.09
C ILE A 6 -5.26 11.89 -9.32
N LYS A 7 -5.22 10.57 -9.45
CA LYS A 7 -6.06 9.63 -8.66
C LYS A 7 -5.27 9.08 -7.48
N MET A 8 -5.91 9.07 -6.32
CA MET A 8 -5.37 8.54 -5.07
C MET A 8 -6.27 7.41 -4.56
N SER A 9 -5.72 6.48 -3.79
CA SER A 9 -6.51 5.44 -3.11
C SER A 9 -5.86 5.07 -1.78
N ASP A 10 -6.68 4.69 -0.81
CA ASP A 10 -6.20 4.18 0.48
C ASP A 10 -5.39 2.90 0.30
N GLY A 11 -4.29 2.83 1.03
CA GLY A 11 -3.57 1.61 1.40
C GLY A 11 -3.64 1.39 2.92
N PRO A 12 -2.74 0.59 3.53
CA PRO A 12 -1.55 -0.07 2.99
C PRO A 12 -1.76 -1.55 2.58
N VAL A 13 -2.92 -2.12 2.86
CA VAL A 13 -3.21 -3.56 2.69
C VAL A 13 -3.86 -3.91 1.34
N GLY A 14 -3.66 -3.07 0.32
CA GLY A 14 -4.27 -3.20 -1.00
C GLY A 14 -4.72 -1.85 -1.54
N VAL A 15 -5.25 -1.85 -2.77
CA VAL A 15 -5.80 -0.64 -3.42
C VAL A 15 -7.30 -0.61 -3.15
N ARG A 16 -7.72 0.20 -2.17
CA ARG A 16 -9.10 0.12 -1.65
C ARG A 16 -10.20 0.47 -2.66
N THR A 17 -9.90 1.28 -3.67
CA THR A 17 -10.89 1.82 -4.61
C THR A 17 -10.62 1.33 -6.05
N TYR A 18 -11.60 1.51 -6.92
CA TYR A 18 -11.49 1.32 -8.38
C TYR A 18 -11.44 -0.14 -8.85
N GLY A 19 -12.07 -1.06 -8.10
CA GLY A 19 -12.32 -2.45 -8.51
C GLY A 19 -11.79 -3.47 -7.49
N SER A 20 -11.96 -4.76 -7.80
CA SER A 20 -11.37 -5.85 -7.01
C SER A 20 -9.86 -5.68 -6.95
N THR A 21 -9.24 -5.89 -5.78
CA THR A 21 -7.79 -5.77 -5.53
C THR A 21 -7.29 -7.02 -4.82
N THR A 22 -5.98 -7.26 -4.85
CA THR A 22 -5.36 -8.26 -3.98
C THR A 22 -5.35 -7.74 -2.54
N ALA A 23 -5.76 -8.58 -1.59
CA ALA A 23 -5.59 -8.29 -0.18
C ALA A 23 -4.14 -8.64 0.23
N TYR A 24 -3.41 -7.67 0.78
CA TYR A 24 -2.02 -7.83 1.19
C TYR A 24 -1.90 -7.98 2.71
N PRO A 25 -0.83 -8.63 3.21
CA PRO A 25 -0.49 -8.65 4.63
C PRO A 25 -0.49 -7.27 5.28
N ALA A 26 -1.00 -7.17 6.51
CA ALA A 26 -0.87 -5.97 7.32
C ALA A 26 0.60 -5.65 7.62
N GLY A 27 0.92 -4.36 7.82
CA GLY A 27 2.29 -3.91 8.07
C GLY A 27 2.98 -4.64 9.23
N ILE A 28 2.25 -4.94 10.31
CA ILE A 28 2.80 -5.70 11.46
C ILE A 28 3.16 -7.15 11.09
N LEU A 29 2.35 -7.81 10.25
CA LEU A 29 2.61 -9.16 9.76
C LEU A 29 3.85 -9.15 8.84
N SER A 30 3.94 -8.17 7.94
CA SER A 30 5.11 -7.99 7.08
C SER A 30 6.38 -7.68 7.88
N ALA A 31 6.30 -6.82 8.89
CA ALA A 31 7.43 -6.51 9.76
C ALA A 31 7.91 -7.73 10.56
N SER A 32 6.99 -8.63 10.92
CA SER A 32 7.32 -9.84 11.68
C SER A 32 8.21 -10.84 10.91
N THR A 33 8.37 -10.69 9.59
CA THR A 33 9.28 -11.54 8.80
C THR A 33 10.74 -11.12 8.93
N TRP A 34 11.01 -9.87 9.30
CA TRP A 34 12.36 -9.26 9.28
C TRP A 34 13.08 -9.39 7.92
N ASP A 35 12.32 -9.54 6.82
CA ASP A 35 12.83 -9.71 5.46
C ASP A 35 12.50 -8.48 4.60
N ALA A 36 13.47 -7.57 4.48
CA ALA A 36 13.32 -6.34 3.70
C ALA A 36 13.13 -6.60 2.20
N ASP A 37 13.76 -7.66 1.66
CA ASP A 37 13.64 -8.01 0.23
C ASP A 37 12.24 -8.53 -0.09
N LEU A 38 11.65 -9.31 0.83
CA LEU A 38 10.26 -9.74 0.73
C LEU A 38 9.29 -8.55 0.76
N VAL A 39 9.49 -7.60 1.67
CA VAL A 39 8.64 -6.41 1.78
C VAL A 39 8.78 -5.52 0.53
N ASN A 40 9.98 -5.40 -0.03
CA ASN A 40 10.18 -4.69 -1.29
C ASN A 40 9.42 -5.35 -2.45
N LYS A 41 9.46 -6.69 -2.55
CA LYS A 41 8.65 -7.45 -3.55
C LYS A 41 7.15 -7.22 -3.36
N LEU A 42 6.67 -7.17 -2.12
CA LEU A 42 5.29 -6.84 -1.79
C LEU A 42 4.93 -5.41 -2.24
N GLY A 43 5.78 -4.43 -1.98
CA GLY A 43 5.61 -3.04 -2.44
C GLY A 43 5.54 -2.91 -3.96
N ILE A 44 6.40 -3.64 -4.69
CA ILE A 44 6.35 -3.70 -6.16
C ILE A 44 5.00 -4.28 -6.63
N ALA A 45 4.49 -5.31 -5.98
CA ALA A 45 3.19 -5.89 -6.31
C ALA A 45 2.05 -4.90 -6.06
N LEU A 46 2.03 -4.19 -4.92
CA LEU A 46 1.08 -3.11 -4.63
C LEU A 46 1.11 -2.01 -5.70
N GLY A 47 2.30 -1.57 -6.11
CA GLY A 47 2.46 -0.56 -7.16
C GLY A 47 1.92 -1.00 -8.51
N LYS A 48 2.13 -2.28 -8.89
CA LYS A 48 1.54 -2.86 -10.10
C LYS A 48 0.01 -2.90 -10.03
N ASP A 49 -0.53 -3.25 -8.86
CA ASP A 49 -1.97 -3.29 -8.64
C ASP A 49 -2.59 -1.88 -8.72
N ALA A 50 -1.96 -0.88 -8.11
CA ALA A 50 -2.39 0.52 -8.22
C ALA A 50 -2.37 1.02 -9.66
N ARG A 51 -1.28 0.73 -10.39
CA ARG A 51 -1.12 1.13 -11.79
C ARG A 51 -2.17 0.49 -12.69
N ALA A 52 -2.52 -0.78 -12.48
CA ALA A 52 -3.57 -1.46 -13.24
C ALA A 52 -4.95 -0.77 -13.11
N ARG A 53 -5.18 -0.02 -12.03
CA ARG A 53 -6.41 0.76 -11.77
C ARG A 53 -6.27 2.24 -12.09
N GLY A 54 -5.12 2.67 -12.62
CA GLY A 54 -4.83 4.08 -12.88
C GLY A 54 -4.74 4.92 -11.61
N VAL A 55 -4.44 4.31 -10.46
CA VAL A 55 -4.13 5.02 -9.22
C VAL A 55 -2.67 5.47 -9.28
N HIS A 56 -2.42 6.74 -8.99
CA HIS A 56 -1.11 7.36 -9.11
C HIS A 56 -0.41 7.41 -7.75
N ILE A 57 -1.17 7.56 -6.67
CA ILE A 57 -0.68 7.67 -5.30
C ILE A 57 -1.47 6.74 -4.41
N LEU A 58 -0.76 5.88 -3.69
CA LEU A 58 -1.29 5.08 -2.59
C LEU A 58 -1.06 5.84 -1.28
N LEU A 59 -2.09 5.93 -0.44
CA LEU A 59 -1.97 6.53 0.89
C LEU A 59 -1.37 5.51 1.87
N ALA A 60 -0.08 5.20 1.66
CA ALA A 60 0.69 4.17 2.34
C ALA A 60 2.21 4.41 2.18
N PRO A 61 3.07 3.79 3.00
CA PRO A 61 2.77 2.97 4.18
C PRO A 61 2.44 3.81 5.42
N GLY A 62 1.80 3.18 6.40
CA GLY A 62 1.74 3.73 7.77
C GLY A 62 3.08 3.50 8.47
N MET A 63 3.65 4.56 9.04
CA MET A 63 4.98 4.55 9.67
C MET A 63 4.95 5.01 11.14
N ASN A 64 3.77 4.99 11.76
CA ASN A 64 3.63 5.31 13.18
C ASN A 64 4.29 4.23 14.05
N ILE A 65 4.78 4.63 15.23
CA ILE A 65 5.35 3.71 16.21
C ILE A 65 4.22 3.13 17.07
N TYR A 66 4.19 1.81 17.24
CA TYR A 66 3.31 1.11 18.18
C TYR A 66 3.74 1.37 19.62
N ARG A 67 3.48 2.58 20.11
CA ARG A 67 3.87 3.02 21.46
C ARG A 67 3.09 2.31 22.56
N ALA A 68 1.82 2.01 22.30
CA ALA A 68 0.96 1.26 23.21
C ALA A 68 0.24 0.15 22.44
N PRO A 69 -0.05 -1.00 23.08
CA PRO A 69 -0.66 -2.14 22.39
C PRO A 69 -2.16 -1.97 22.11
N MET A 70 -2.79 -0.90 22.61
CA MET A 70 -4.22 -0.64 22.44
C MET A 70 -4.52 0.29 21.26
N CYS A 71 -3.49 0.62 20.47
CA CYS A 71 -3.55 1.50 19.31
C CYS A 71 -3.90 0.74 18.03
#